data_AF-I0CEC1-F1
#
_entry.id   AF-I0CEC1-F1
#
_cell.length_a   1.000
_cell.length_b   1.000
_cell.length_c   1.000
_cell.angle_alpha   90.00
_cell.angle_beta   90.00
_cell.angle_gamma   90.00
#
_symmetry.space_group_name_H-M   'P 1'
#
loop_
_entity.id
_entity.type
_entity.pdbx_description
1 polymer ?
#
loop_
_entity_poly.entity_id
_entity_poly.type
_entity_poly.pdbx_seq_one_letter_code
_entity_poly.pdbx_strand_id
1 'polypeptide(L)'
;MIRKTPKELHEQRARLIASTGLSEEVLRERGEAFQLYPEHQAVWDTVQSIDYLLDGAEPPKSEPCTADTLRSNLLHALDFAQCANLGYATPEQMLDAYDTAHATEQTVDDRQTLAAALSGLETLIVTSSRDWGTYRVDAWIWAVLVGWDCEEDQHNASCSHEALEGVAAAHGWTDDTVAKARRYHDAVRRLTAEAETGGAR
;
A
#
# COMPACT_ATOMS: atom_id res chain seq x y z
N MET A 1 6.93 27.55 -2.95
CA MET A 1 8.39 27.50 -3.15
C MET A 1 9.03 28.53 -2.24
N ILE A 2 9.59 28.12 -1.11
CA ILE A 2 10.21 29.04 -0.14
C ILE A 2 11.64 29.30 -0.64
N ARG A 3 11.90 30.49 -1.18
CA ARG A 3 13.25 30.89 -1.58
C ARG A 3 14.00 31.34 -0.33
N LYS A 4 14.91 30.50 0.18
CA LYS A 4 15.88 30.92 1.20
C LYS A 4 17.02 31.67 0.53
N THR A 5 17.50 32.72 1.17
CA THR A 5 18.69 33.47 0.78
C THR A 5 19.96 32.68 1.12
N PRO A 6 21.11 32.94 0.45
CA PRO A 6 22.38 32.29 0.79
C PRO A 6 22.78 32.46 2.26
N LYS A 7 22.50 33.61 2.85
CA LYS A 7 22.73 33.87 4.28
C LYS A 7 21.90 32.93 5.17
N GLU A 8 20.61 32.77 4.87
CA GLU A 8 19.72 31.86 5.62
C GLU A 8 20.13 30.39 5.47
N LEU A 9 20.72 30.01 4.32
CA LEU A 9 21.28 28.68 4.09
C LEU A 9 22.53 28.43 4.93
N HIS A 10 23.48 29.37 5.00
CA HIS A 10 24.63 29.27 5.91
C HIS A 10 24.20 29.15 7.38
N GLU A 11 23.21 29.94 7.81
CA GLU A 11 22.67 29.85 9.18
C GLU A 11 21.95 28.51 9.43
N GLN A 12 21.22 27.98 8.45
CA GLN A 12 20.59 26.67 8.54
C GLN A 12 21.63 25.55 8.66
N ARG A 13 22.68 25.60 7.83
CA ARG A 13 23.80 24.66 7.89
C ARG A 13 24.44 24.62 9.27
N ALA A 14 24.78 25.80 9.81
CA ALA A 14 25.39 25.91 11.13
C ALA A 14 24.49 25.34 12.24
N ARG A 15 23.18 25.60 12.19
CA ARG A 15 22.21 25.02 13.14
C ARG A 15 22.13 23.49 13.05
N LEU A 16 22.15 22.95 11.83
CA LEU A 16 22.08 21.50 11.60
C LEU A 16 23.32 20.79 12.16
N ILE A 17 24.52 21.29 11.85
CA ILE A 17 25.77 20.73 12.39
C ILE A 17 25.75 20.79 13.92
N ALA A 18 25.40 21.95 14.50
CA ALA A 18 25.32 22.12 15.95
C ALA A 18 24.34 21.15 16.63
N SER A 19 23.26 20.77 15.94
CA SER A 19 22.25 19.87 16.50
C SER A 19 22.76 18.44 16.73
N THR A 20 23.82 18.02 16.02
CA THR A 20 24.43 16.70 16.17
C THR A 20 25.39 16.60 17.36
N GLY A 21 25.83 17.73 17.92
CA GLY A 21 26.91 17.79 18.91
C GLY A 21 28.29 17.38 18.37
N LEU A 22 28.43 17.08 17.08
CA LEU A 22 29.69 16.75 16.42
C LEU A 22 30.31 18.02 15.81
N SER A 23 31.65 18.03 15.67
CA SER A 23 32.30 19.00 14.81
C SER A 23 31.99 18.68 13.35
N GLU A 24 32.03 19.71 12.49
CA GLU A 24 31.82 19.54 11.05
C GLU A 24 32.77 18.51 10.44
N GLU A 25 34.04 18.54 10.85
CA GLU A 25 35.07 17.61 10.37
C GLU A 25 34.72 16.16 10.70
N VAL A 26 34.28 15.89 11.94
CA VAL A 26 33.88 14.54 12.37
C VAL A 26 32.58 14.11 11.70
N LEU A 27 31.63 15.03 11.53
CA LEU A 27 30.37 14.76 10.83
C LEU A 27 30.64 14.39 9.37
N ARG A 28 31.54 15.10 8.69
CA ARG A 28 31.96 14.83 7.31
C ARG A 28 32.67 13.48 7.20
N GLU A 29 33.71 13.26 8.00
CA GLU A 29 34.50 12.02 7.95
C GLU A 29 33.62 10.79 8.18
N ARG A 30 32.75 10.83 9.19
CA ARG A 30 31.85 9.71 9.49
C ARG A 30 30.71 9.59 8.50
N GLY A 31 30.20 10.70 7.98
CA GLY A 31 29.14 10.71 6.97
C GLY A 31 29.61 10.13 5.64
N GLU A 32 30.83 10.45 5.23
CA GLU A 32 31.48 9.85 4.05
C GLU A 32 31.79 8.35 4.25
N ALA A 33 32.08 7.94 5.48
CA ALA A 33 32.33 6.54 5.84
C ALA A 33 31.07 5.74 6.19
N PHE A 34 29.87 6.33 6.13
CA PHE A 34 28.60 5.73 6.57
C PHE A 34 28.61 5.20 8.02
N GLN A 35 29.33 5.89 8.90
CA GLN A 35 29.49 5.54 10.33
C GLN A 35 28.65 6.42 11.27
N LEU A 36 27.75 7.24 10.72
CA LEU A 36 26.82 8.04 11.52
C LEU A 36 25.61 7.20 11.94
N TYR A 37 25.02 7.53 13.09
CA TYR A 37 23.68 7.07 13.42
C TYR A 37 22.68 7.58 12.37
N PRO A 38 21.57 6.86 12.09
CA PRO A 38 20.62 7.23 11.04
C PRO A 38 20.13 8.69 11.12
N GLU A 39 19.87 9.18 12.33
CA GLU A 39 19.46 10.56 12.58
C GLU A 39 20.54 11.59 12.24
N HIS A 40 21.82 11.26 12.44
CA HIS A 40 22.94 12.12 12.08
C HIS A 40 23.28 12.01 10.59
N GLN A 41 23.05 10.86 9.96
CA GLN A 41 23.20 10.69 8.52
C GLN A 41 22.21 11.59 7.76
N ALA A 42 20.94 11.64 8.19
CA ALA A 42 19.95 12.54 7.60
C ALA A 42 20.36 14.02 7.71
N VAL A 43 21.00 14.41 8.82
CA VAL A 43 21.54 15.76 9.01
C VAL A 43 22.71 16.02 8.07
N TRP A 44 23.63 15.07 7.93
CA TRP A 44 24.77 15.17 7.00
C TRP A 44 24.32 15.31 5.55
N ASP A 45 23.38 14.48 5.08
CA ASP A 45 22.84 14.54 3.71
C ASP A 45 22.17 15.91 3.44
N THR A 46 21.52 16.48 4.47
CA THR A 46 20.92 17.82 4.39
C THR A 46 21.99 18.92 4.34
N VAL A 47 23.08 18.79 5.10
CA VAL A 47 24.22 19.73 5.05
C VAL A 47 24.87 19.69 3.67
N GLN A 48 25.10 18.51 3.10
CA GLN A 48 25.63 18.36 1.74
C GLN A 48 24.72 19.02 0.71
N SER A 49 23.39 18.86 0.85
CA SER A 49 22.42 19.53 -0.03
C SER A 49 22.48 21.06 0.07
N ILE A 50 22.73 21.61 1.27
CA ILE A 50 22.89 23.06 1.48
C ILE A 50 24.21 23.56 0.89
N ASP A 51 25.32 22.87 1.14
CA ASP A 51 26.64 23.21 0.60
C ASP A 51 26.62 23.22 -0.92
N TYR A 52 25.96 22.23 -1.49
CA TYR A 52 25.69 22.13 -2.90
C TYR A 52 24.89 23.33 -3.47
N LEU A 53 23.83 23.79 -2.77
CA LEU A 53 23.06 24.98 -3.17
C LEU A 53 23.86 26.29 -3.02
N LEU A 54 24.83 26.32 -2.12
CA LEU A 54 25.71 27.48 -1.90
C LEU A 54 26.83 27.55 -2.94
N ASP A 55 27.36 26.39 -3.36
CA ASP A 55 28.44 26.29 -4.35
C ASP A 55 27.95 26.44 -5.80
N GLY A 56 26.63 26.39 -6.04
CA GLY A 56 26.04 26.63 -7.36
C GLY A 56 26.38 25.57 -8.42
N ALA A 57 26.89 24.41 -8.00
CA ALA A 57 27.06 23.25 -8.88
C ALA A 57 25.68 22.72 -9.32
N GLU A 58 25.60 21.91 -10.38
CA GLU A 58 24.38 21.16 -10.79
C GLU A 58 24.31 19.83 -10.01
N PRO A 59 23.13 19.27 -9.64
CA PRO A 59 23.08 18.24 -8.61
C PRO A 59 23.89 17.06 -9.09
N PRO A 60 24.77 16.43 -8.27
CA PRO A 60 25.06 15.05 -8.55
C PRO A 60 23.69 14.39 -8.55
N LYS A 61 23.25 13.94 -9.72
CA LYS A 61 22.04 13.14 -9.83
C LYS A 61 22.27 12.03 -8.81
N SER A 62 21.55 12.05 -7.70
CA SER A 62 21.31 10.83 -6.97
C SER A 62 20.68 9.95 -8.01
N GLU A 63 21.48 9.06 -8.60
CA GLU A 63 20.94 8.04 -9.46
C GLU A 63 19.82 7.42 -8.63
N PRO A 64 18.59 7.37 -9.16
CA PRO A 64 17.49 6.80 -8.41
C PRO A 64 17.99 5.45 -7.93
N CYS A 65 17.99 5.23 -6.61
CA CYS A 65 18.39 3.97 -6.04
C CYS A 65 17.45 2.93 -6.62
N THR A 66 17.88 2.28 -7.70
CA THR A 66 17.06 1.33 -8.40
C THR A 66 16.91 0.12 -7.49
N ALA A 67 15.83 -0.63 -7.65
CA ALA A 67 15.66 -1.89 -6.91
C ALA A 67 16.91 -2.78 -7.04
N ASP A 68 17.56 -2.77 -8.21
CA ASP A 68 18.79 -3.49 -8.47
C ASP A 68 19.99 -2.97 -7.67
N THR A 69 20.13 -1.65 -7.51
CA THR A 69 21.19 -1.04 -6.70
C THR A 69 21.00 -1.33 -5.21
N LEU A 70 19.76 -1.25 -4.72
CA LEU A 70 19.43 -1.55 -3.32
C LEU A 70 19.66 -3.03 -3.01
N ARG A 71 19.25 -3.92 -3.93
CA ARG A 71 19.46 -5.37 -3.86
C ARG A 71 20.96 -5.72 -3.87
N SER A 72 21.75 -5.10 -4.73
CA SER A 72 23.22 -5.28 -4.75
C SER A 72 23.88 -4.84 -3.44
N ASN A 73 23.44 -3.74 -2.84
CA ASN A 73 23.97 -3.25 -1.58
C ASN A 73 23.58 -4.15 -0.40
N LEU A 74 22.35 -4.68 -0.40
CA LEU A 74 21.89 -5.68 0.58
C LEU A 74 22.68 -6.99 0.48
N LEU A 75 22.94 -7.49 -0.74
CA LEU A 75 23.79 -8.66 -0.97
C LEU A 75 25.20 -8.47 -0.42
N HIS A 76 25.76 -7.27 -0.55
CA HIS A 76 27.08 -6.95 0.02
C HIS A 76 27.07 -6.85 1.55
N ALA A 77 25.95 -6.42 2.16
CA ALA A 77 25.81 -6.33 3.61
C ALA A 77 25.53 -7.68 4.28
N LEU A 78 24.95 -8.62 3.54
CA LEU A 78 24.63 -9.97 4.02
C LEU A 78 25.83 -10.91 3.91
N ASP A 79 26.36 -11.28 5.06
CA ASP A 79 27.43 -12.28 5.19
C ASP A 79 26.89 -13.71 4.89
N PHE A 80 27.70 -14.51 4.20
CA PHE A 80 27.48 -15.93 3.96
C PHE A 80 27.18 -16.72 5.25
N ALA A 81 27.81 -16.39 6.38
CA ALA A 81 27.58 -17.05 7.66
C ALA A 81 26.18 -16.76 8.24
N GLN A 82 25.61 -15.57 7.99
CA GLN A 82 24.22 -15.28 8.35
C GLN A 82 23.24 -16.09 7.50
N CYS A 83 23.51 -16.24 6.21
CA CYS A 83 22.65 -17.01 5.29
C CYS A 83 22.62 -18.49 5.65
N ALA A 84 23.79 -19.10 5.89
CA ALA A 84 23.91 -20.49 6.25
C ALA A 84 23.21 -20.81 7.60
N ASN A 85 23.26 -19.88 8.55
CA ASN A 85 22.60 -20.04 9.86
C ASN A 85 21.07 -20.00 9.76
N LEU A 86 20.54 -19.36 8.72
CA LEU A 86 19.11 -19.33 8.39
C LEU A 86 18.68 -20.44 7.41
N GLY A 87 19.61 -21.31 7.02
CA GLY A 87 19.34 -22.45 6.12
C GLY A 87 19.38 -22.12 4.62
N TYR A 88 19.85 -20.93 4.25
CA TYR A 88 20.02 -20.53 2.85
C TYR A 88 21.44 -20.83 2.36
N ALA A 89 21.58 -21.31 1.12
CA ALA A 89 22.88 -21.66 0.57
C ALA A 89 23.65 -20.44 0.02
N THR A 90 22.95 -19.35 -0.34
CA THR A 90 23.55 -18.10 -0.79
C THR A 90 22.73 -16.88 -0.33
N PRO A 91 23.32 -15.67 -0.26
CA PRO A 91 22.59 -14.42 -0.01
C PRO A 91 21.45 -14.14 -1.00
N GLU A 92 21.61 -14.50 -2.28
CA GLU A 92 20.59 -14.33 -3.31
C GLU A 92 19.34 -15.16 -3.02
N GLN A 93 19.50 -16.40 -2.55
CA GLN A 93 18.36 -17.25 -2.18
C GLN A 93 17.56 -16.66 -1.02
N MET A 94 18.24 -16.04 -0.05
CA MET A 94 17.56 -15.40 1.07
C MET A 94 16.79 -14.16 0.62
N LEU A 95 17.38 -13.34 -0.26
CA LEU A 95 16.70 -12.17 -0.83
C LEU A 95 15.53 -12.55 -1.74
N ASP A 96 15.64 -13.60 -2.55
CA ASP A 96 14.51 -14.09 -3.34
C ASP A 96 13.37 -14.61 -2.46
N ALA A 97 13.69 -15.31 -1.36
CA ALA A 97 12.70 -15.74 -0.39
C ALA A 97 12.03 -14.54 0.30
N TYR A 98 12.80 -13.52 0.65
CA TYR A 98 12.31 -12.26 1.23
C TYR A 98 11.41 -11.50 0.25
N ASP A 99 11.84 -11.31 -0.99
CA ASP A 99 11.06 -10.63 -2.03
C ASP A 99 9.74 -11.38 -2.31
N THR A 100 9.78 -12.72 -2.32
CA THR A 100 8.59 -13.57 -2.47
C THR A 100 7.65 -13.44 -1.28
N ALA A 101 8.19 -13.45 -0.06
CA ALA A 101 7.40 -13.27 1.15
C ALA A 101 6.76 -11.88 1.18
N HIS A 102 7.51 -10.82 0.87
CA HIS A 102 7.00 -9.46 0.83
C HIS A 102 6.00 -9.22 -0.29
N ALA A 103 6.21 -9.78 -1.49
CA ALA A 103 5.20 -9.70 -2.54
C ALA A 103 3.91 -10.40 -2.11
N THR A 104 4.01 -11.54 -1.42
CA THR A 104 2.85 -12.25 -0.87
C THR A 104 2.15 -11.41 0.20
N GLU A 105 2.89 -10.85 1.16
CA GLU A 105 2.37 -9.97 2.21
C GLU A 105 1.69 -8.73 1.63
N GLN A 106 2.30 -8.07 0.65
CA GLN A 106 1.74 -6.90 -0.02
C GLN A 106 0.44 -7.25 -0.76
N THR A 107 0.38 -8.39 -1.45
CA THR A 107 -0.87 -8.83 -2.10
C THR A 107 -1.97 -9.18 -1.10
N VAL A 108 -1.61 -9.67 0.09
CA VAL A 108 -2.58 -9.92 1.18
C VAL A 108 -3.09 -8.61 1.75
N ASP A 109 -2.22 -7.63 1.99
CA ASP A 109 -2.58 -6.29 2.49
C ASP A 109 -3.48 -5.53 1.49
N ASP A 110 -3.16 -5.59 0.19
CA ASP A 110 -3.98 -5.02 -0.88
C ASP A 110 -5.37 -5.69 -0.94
N ARG A 111 -5.43 -7.02 -0.78
CA ARG A 111 -6.71 -7.76 -0.76
C ARG A 111 -7.55 -7.43 0.48
N GLN A 112 -6.92 -7.30 1.64
CA GLN A 112 -7.61 -6.90 2.88
C GLN A 112 -8.13 -5.46 2.78
N THR A 113 -7.32 -4.55 2.23
CA THR A 113 -7.71 -3.16 1.98
C THR A 113 -8.89 -3.09 1.01
N LEU A 114 -8.85 -3.87 -0.07
CA LEU A 114 -9.97 -3.97 -1.02
C LEU A 114 -11.24 -4.53 -0.37
N ALA A 115 -11.11 -5.59 0.44
CA ALA A 115 -12.23 -6.18 1.16
C ALA A 115 -12.88 -5.16 2.10
N ALA A 116 -12.07 -4.45 2.90
CA ALA A 116 -12.55 -3.40 3.80
C ALA A 116 -13.25 -2.25 3.04
N ALA A 117 -12.72 -1.85 1.88
CA ALA A 117 -13.35 -0.84 1.04
C ALA A 117 -14.72 -1.30 0.51
N LEU A 118 -14.84 -2.56 0.08
CA LEU A 118 -16.09 -3.14 -0.40
C LEU A 118 -17.13 -3.26 0.72
N SER A 119 -16.75 -3.73 1.91
CA SER A 119 -17.63 -3.76 3.09
C SER A 119 -18.09 -2.36 3.51
N GLY A 120 -17.21 -1.36 3.42
CA GLY A 120 -17.56 0.04 3.66
C GLY A 120 -18.57 0.59 2.65
N LEU A 121 -18.42 0.24 1.37
CA LEU A 121 -19.37 0.60 0.31
C LEU A 121 -20.72 -0.10 0.50
N GLU A 122 -20.75 -1.39 0.82
CA GLU A 122 -21.96 -2.14 1.16
C GLU A 122 -22.72 -1.45 2.30
N THR A 123 -22.02 -1.13 3.39
CA THR A 123 -22.59 -0.41 4.54
C THR A 123 -23.19 0.94 4.12
N LEU A 124 -22.48 1.71 3.31
CA LEU A 124 -22.96 3.00 2.79
C LEU A 124 -24.22 2.85 1.93
N ILE A 125 -24.27 1.83 1.09
CA ILE A 125 -25.40 1.56 0.20
C ILE A 125 -26.63 1.16 1.00
N VAL A 126 -26.49 0.20 1.93
CA VAL A 126 -27.58 -0.32 2.76
C VAL A 126 -28.16 0.75 3.68
N THR A 127 -27.33 1.66 4.19
CA THR A 127 -27.78 2.76 5.05
C THR A 127 -28.27 3.99 4.27
N SER A 128 -28.17 3.95 2.94
CA SER A 128 -28.66 5.03 2.08
C SER A 128 -30.19 5.03 2.00
N SER A 129 -30.79 6.22 2.03
CA SER A 129 -32.22 6.39 1.75
C SER A 129 -32.56 6.38 0.25
N ARG A 130 -31.56 6.22 -0.61
CA ARG A 130 -31.73 6.19 -2.07
C ARG A 130 -32.48 4.92 -2.47
N ASP A 131 -33.44 5.06 -3.38
CA ASP A 131 -34.02 3.90 -4.06
C ASP A 131 -33.06 3.42 -5.17
N TRP A 132 -32.30 2.38 -4.86
CA TRP A 132 -31.34 1.78 -5.78
C TRP A 132 -31.99 0.96 -6.89
N GLY A 133 -33.27 0.61 -6.78
CA GLY A 133 -34.01 -0.09 -7.84
C GLY A 133 -34.44 0.82 -8.99
N THR A 134 -34.49 2.14 -8.78
CA THR A 134 -35.02 3.10 -9.76
C THR A 134 -34.17 3.20 -11.04
N TYR A 135 -32.84 3.25 -10.91
CA TYR A 135 -31.93 3.43 -12.06
C TYR A 135 -31.15 2.17 -12.37
N ARG A 136 -31.00 1.85 -13.65
CA ARG A 136 -30.35 0.61 -14.11
C ARG A 136 -28.95 0.37 -13.56
N VAL A 137 -28.13 1.41 -13.47
CA VAL A 137 -26.75 1.30 -12.95
C VAL A 137 -26.75 1.11 -11.44
N ASP A 138 -27.61 1.83 -10.72
CA ASP A 138 -27.75 1.72 -9.28
C ASP A 138 -28.24 0.31 -8.89
N ALA A 139 -29.22 -0.21 -9.63
CA ALA A 139 -29.76 -1.55 -9.44
C ALA A 139 -28.67 -2.61 -9.63
N TRP A 140 -27.78 -2.41 -10.60
CA TRP A 140 -26.64 -3.28 -10.86
C TRP A 140 -25.60 -3.22 -9.73
N ILE A 141 -25.26 -2.02 -9.25
CA ILE A 141 -24.34 -1.84 -8.13
C ILE A 141 -24.88 -2.52 -6.87
N TRP A 142 -26.17 -2.33 -6.57
CA TRP A 142 -26.83 -3.02 -5.46
C TRP A 142 -26.78 -4.54 -5.65
N ALA A 143 -27.10 -5.05 -6.84
CA ALA A 143 -27.09 -6.48 -7.12
C ALA A 143 -25.72 -7.13 -6.89
N VAL A 144 -24.62 -6.41 -7.15
CA VAL A 144 -23.26 -6.91 -6.96
C VAL A 144 -22.79 -6.76 -5.51
N LEU A 145 -23.05 -5.63 -4.87
CA LEU A 145 -22.47 -5.34 -3.55
C LEU A 145 -23.34 -5.82 -2.38
N VAL A 146 -24.66 -5.76 -2.50
CA VAL A 146 -25.61 -6.09 -1.42
C VAL A 146 -26.39 -7.35 -1.72
N GLY A 147 -26.74 -7.58 -2.99
CA GLY A 147 -27.62 -8.68 -3.38
C GLY A 147 -29.11 -8.30 -3.27
N TRP A 148 -29.90 -8.90 -4.16
CA TRP A 148 -31.37 -8.81 -4.13
C TRP A 148 -32.02 -10.14 -3.78
N ASP A 149 -31.26 -11.23 -3.87
CA ASP A 149 -31.74 -12.56 -3.52
C ASP A 149 -31.69 -12.75 -2.00
N CYS A 150 -32.62 -13.55 -1.49
CA CYS A 150 -32.67 -13.97 -0.09
C CYS A 150 -31.53 -14.98 0.16
N GLU A 151 -30.55 -14.63 1.01
CA GLU A 151 -29.35 -15.46 1.29
C GLU A 151 -29.54 -16.50 2.41
N GLU A 152 -30.73 -16.62 3.02
CA GLU A 152 -30.94 -17.52 4.16
C GLU A 152 -31.12 -18.99 3.74
N ASP A 153 -30.49 -19.93 4.47
CA ASP A 153 -30.65 -21.37 4.22
C ASP A 153 -32.07 -21.91 4.55
N GLN A 154 -32.86 -21.16 5.33
CA GLN A 154 -34.21 -21.54 5.74
C GLN A 154 -35.22 -20.43 5.41
N HIS A 155 -35.93 -20.60 4.31
CA HIS A 155 -36.93 -19.62 3.89
C HIS A 155 -38.28 -19.88 4.57
N ASN A 156 -38.83 -18.86 5.21
CA ASN A 156 -40.23 -18.84 5.60
C ASN A 156 -41.11 -18.37 4.42
N ALA A 157 -42.44 -18.48 4.57
CA ALA A 157 -43.40 -18.10 3.52
C ALA A 157 -43.39 -16.61 3.12
N SER A 158 -42.58 -15.76 3.77
CA SER A 158 -42.42 -14.34 3.45
C SER A 158 -41.11 -13.98 2.74
N CYS A 159 -40.21 -14.94 2.48
CA CYS A 159 -39.00 -14.69 1.69
C CYS A 159 -39.37 -14.46 0.22
N SER A 160 -39.16 -13.23 -0.27
CA SER A 160 -39.42 -12.85 -1.66
C SER A 160 -38.23 -13.20 -2.54
N HIS A 161 -38.23 -14.40 -3.12
CA HIS A 161 -37.23 -14.81 -4.11
C HIS A 161 -37.26 -13.95 -5.40
N GLU A 162 -38.35 -13.19 -5.61
CA GLU A 162 -38.62 -12.48 -6.87
C GLU A 162 -38.06 -11.05 -6.94
N ALA A 163 -37.32 -10.58 -5.92
CA ALA A 163 -36.83 -9.20 -5.91
C ALA A 163 -35.81 -8.94 -7.03
N LEU A 164 -34.86 -9.86 -7.25
CA LEU A 164 -33.90 -9.74 -8.34
C LEU A 164 -34.57 -9.87 -9.72
N GLU A 165 -35.53 -10.78 -9.85
CA GLU A 165 -36.27 -11.02 -11.10
C GLU A 165 -37.16 -9.83 -11.46
N GLY A 166 -37.79 -9.19 -10.47
CA GLY A 166 -38.55 -7.95 -10.67
C GLY A 166 -37.68 -6.79 -11.13
N VAL A 167 -36.51 -6.60 -10.51
CA VAL A 167 -35.53 -5.58 -10.92
C VAL A 167 -34.96 -5.89 -12.31
N ALA A 168 -34.65 -7.16 -12.59
CA ALA A 168 -34.16 -7.61 -13.88
C ALA A 168 -35.18 -7.31 -15.00
N ALA A 169 -36.46 -7.65 -14.78
CA ALA A 169 -37.53 -7.35 -15.72
C ALA A 169 -37.69 -5.84 -15.93
N ALA A 170 -37.66 -5.03 -14.86
CA ALA A 170 -37.81 -3.59 -14.94
C ALA A 170 -36.69 -2.92 -15.77
N HIS A 171 -35.48 -3.46 -15.75
CA HIS A 171 -34.33 -2.92 -16.46
C HIS A 171 -33.95 -3.66 -17.75
N GLY A 172 -34.76 -4.65 -18.15
CA GLY A 172 -34.53 -5.47 -19.33
C GLY A 172 -33.22 -6.27 -19.26
N TRP A 173 -32.87 -6.77 -18.08
CA TRP A 173 -31.71 -7.65 -17.91
C TRP A 173 -32.03 -9.05 -18.45
N THR A 174 -31.06 -9.62 -19.15
CA THR A 174 -31.13 -11.01 -19.62
C THR A 174 -30.73 -11.96 -18.49
N ASP A 175 -31.06 -13.24 -18.64
CA ASP A 175 -30.62 -14.30 -17.73
C ASP A 175 -29.10 -14.31 -17.56
N ASP A 176 -28.34 -14.05 -18.63
CA ASP A 176 -26.87 -13.92 -18.59
C ASP A 176 -26.40 -12.75 -17.71
N THR A 177 -27.15 -11.65 -17.73
CA THR A 177 -26.87 -10.44 -16.92
C THR A 177 -27.12 -10.75 -15.45
N VAL A 178 -28.23 -11.40 -15.14
CA VAL A 178 -28.57 -11.86 -13.78
C VAL A 178 -27.53 -12.86 -13.27
N ALA A 179 -27.16 -13.85 -14.08
CA ALA A 179 -26.12 -14.82 -13.73
C ALA A 179 -24.77 -14.15 -13.49
N LYS A 180 -24.44 -13.10 -14.24
CA LYS A 180 -23.22 -12.30 -14.03
C LYS A 180 -23.27 -11.53 -12.71
N ALA A 181 -24.40 -10.92 -12.37
CA ALA A 181 -24.57 -10.22 -11.10
C ALA A 181 -24.35 -11.17 -9.92
N ARG A 182 -25.00 -12.34 -9.93
CA ARG A 182 -24.83 -13.39 -8.90
C ARG A 182 -23.37 -13.83 -8.74
N ARG A 183 -22.69 -14.15 -9.85
CA ARG A 183 -21.26 -14.53 -9.80
C ARG A 183 -20.37 -13.44 -9.20
N TYR A 184 -20.65 -12.18 -9.49
CA TYR A 184 -19.86 -11.06 -8.95
C TYR A 184 -20.17 -10.83 -7.48
N HIS A 185 -21.44 -10.95 -7.09
CA HIS A 185 -21.86 -10.90 -5.71
C HIS A 185 -21.19 -12.01 -4.87
N ASP A 186 -21.21 -13.26 -5.35
CA ASP A 186 -20.52 -14.39 -4.70
C ASP A 186 -19.00 -14.16 -4.57
N ALA A 187 -18.40 -13.45 -5.52
CA ALA A 187 -16.98 -13.10 -5.45
C ALA A 187 -16.70 -12.03 -4.39
N VAL A 188 -17.56 -11.01 -4.29
CA VAL A 188 -17.47 -9.98 -3.25
C VAL A 188 -17.66 -10.60 -1.87
N ARG A 189 -18.71 -11.42 -1.67
CA ARG A 189 -19.01 -12.07 -0.39
C ARG A 189 -17.89 -12.98 0.09
N ARG A 190 -17.27 -13.77 -0.81
CA ARG A 190 -16.10 -14.58 -0.48
C ARG A 190 -14.92 -13.72 -0.04
N LEU A 191 -14.62 -12.66 -0.79
CA LEU A 191 -13.50 -11.77 -0.48
C LEU A 191 -13.67 -11.07 0.88
N THR A 192 -14.88 -10.61 1.21
CA THR A 192 -15.16 -9.94 2.48
C THR A 192 -15.17 -10.93 3.66
N ALA A 193 -15.76 -12.12 3.49
CA ALA A 193 -15.75 -13.16 4.53
C ALA A 193 -14.34 -13.71 4.84
N GLU A 194 -13.49 -13.89 3.82
CA GLU A 194 -12.08 -14.30 3.97
C GLU A 194 -11.27 -13.26 4.76
N ALA A 195 -11.53 -11.96 4.54
CA ALA A 195 -10.85 -10.88 5.26
C ALA A 195 -11.25 -10.83 6.74
N GLU A 196 -12.54 -11.05 7.06
CA GLU A 196 -13.04 -11.09 8.44
C GLU A 196 -12.46 -12.26 9.25
N THR A 197 -12.25 -13.42 8.61
CA THR A 197 -11.66 -14.60 9.26
C THR A 197 -10.13 -14.57 9.32
N GLY A 198 -9.47 -13.87 8.41
CA GLY A 198 -8.01 -13.72 8.37
C GLY A 198 -7.42 -12.72 9.38
N GLY A 199 -8.21 -11.76 9.87
CA GLY A 199 -7.78 -10.74 10.85
C GLY A 199 -7.80 -11.19 12.32
N ALA A 200 -8.18 -12.44 12.61
CA ALA A 200 -8.36 -12.97 13.97
C ALA A 200 -7.19 -13.85 14.48
N ARG A 201 -5.98 -13.71 13.92
CA ARG A 201 -4.78 -14.46 14.37
C ARG A 201 -3.68 -13.55 14.87
#